data_AF-A0A920DRP4-F1
#
_entry.id   AF-A0A920DRP4-F1
#
_cell.length_a   1.000
_cell.length_b   1.000
_cell.length_c   1.000
_cell.angle_alpha   90.00
_cell.angle_beta   90.00
_cell.angle_gamma   90.00
#
_symmetry.space_group_name_H-M   'P 1'
#
loop_
_entity.id
_entity.type
_entity.pdbx_description
1 polymer ?
#
loop_
_entity_poly.entity_id
_entity_poly.type
_entity_poly.pdbx_seq_one_letter_code
_entity_poly.pdbx_strand_id
1 'polypeptide(L)'
;MNKKILGFILAFLFVAPISLKADEGMWLPMFVKRLNEVDMQAAGLQLTAEELYSINNSSLKDAIVSFSGFCTGEVISAEGLLLTNHHCGYGAIQDHSTVENDYLTDGFWAMDRSKELKNPDLFVDF
;
A
#
# COMPACT_ATOMS: atom_id res chain seq x y z
N MET A 1 37.56 -3.52 -40.87
CA MET A 1 36.09 -3.56 -41.07
C MET A 1 35.69 -2.44 -42.01
N ASN A 2 34.95 -2.74 -43.08
CA ASN A 2 34.67 -1.76 -44.14
C ASN A 2 33.73 -0.65 -43.61
N LYS A 3 34.02 0.64 -43.85
CA LYS A 3 33.24 1.77 -43.28
C LYS A 3 31.73 1.67 -43.61
N LYS A 4 31.40 1.07 -44.76
CA LYS A 4 30.02 0.77 -45.17
C LYS A 4 29.33 -0.25 -44.26
N ILE A 5 30.04 -1.31 -43.85
CA ILE A 5 29.52 -2.34 -42.95
C ILE A 5 29.27 -1.76 -41.56
N LEU A 6 30.18 -0.91 -41.06
CA LEU A 6 29.99 -0.20 -39.80
C LEU A 6 28.75 0.73 -39.85
N GLY A 7 28.54 1.42 -40.98
CA GLY A 7 27.35 2.24 -41.21
C GLY A 7 26.04 1.45 -41.19
N PHE A 8 26.02 0.25 -41.80
CA PHE A 8 24.84 -0.62 -41.79
C PHE A 8 24.52 -1.16 -40.39
N ILE A 9 25.53 -1.52 -39.59
CA ILE A 9 25.34 -1.99 -38.22
C ILE A 9 24.77 -0.88 -37.34
N LEU A 10 25.29 0.35 -37.46
CA LEU A 10 24.75 1.50 -36.72
C LEU A 10 23.29 1.78 -37.10
N ALA A 11 22.96 1.76 -38.40
CA ALA A 11 21.60 1.97 -38.87
C ALA A 11 20.64 0.89 -38.33
N PHE A 12 21.07 -0.37 -38.27
CA PHE A 12 20.26 -1.45 -37.70
C PHE A 12 20.01 -1.28 -36.19
N LEU A 13 21.01 -0.85 -35.43
CA LEU A 13 20.88 -0.56 -33.99
C LEU A 13 19.91 0.61 -33.70
N PHE A 14 19.82 1.60 -34.59
CA PHE A 14 18.88 2.72 -34.44
C PHE A 14 17.43 2.39 -34.84
N VAL A 15 17.23 1.32 -35.63
CA VAL A 15 15.89 0.91 -36.12
C VAL A 15 15.35 -0.29 -35.33
N ALA A 16 16.18 -0.96 -34.54
CA ALA A 16 15.74 -2.04 -33.66
C ALA A 16 14.80 -1.49 -32.57
N PRO A 17 13.54 -1.96 -32.47
CA PRO A 17 12.64 -1.52 -31.42
C PRO A 17 13.14 -2.06 -30.08
N ILE A 18 13.70 -1.17 -29.26
CA ILE A 18 13.99 -1.48 -27.85
C ILE A 18 12.67 -1.35 -27.11
N SER A 19 12.00 -2.48 -26.86
CA SER A 19 10.85 -2.51 -25.95
C SER A 19 11.34 -2.43 -24.51
N LEU A 20 11.48 -1.20 -24.00
CA LEU A 20 11.61 -0.97 -22.56
C LEU A 20 10.23 -1.22 -21.94
N LYS A 21 10.10 -2.29 -21.14
CA LYS A 21 8.92 -2.56 -20.32
C LYS A 21 9.24 -2.15 -18.88
N ALA A 22 8.38 -1.31 -18.32
CA ALA A 22 8.38 -1.03 -16.89
C ALA A 22 7.22 -1.81 -16.26
N ASP A 23 7.53 -2.65 -15.28
CA ASP A 23 6.53 -3.40 -14.51
C ASP A 23 6.02 -2.60 -13.29
N GLU A 24 6.74 -1.53 -12.91
CA GLU A 24 6.44 -0.70 -11.74
C GLU A 24 5.29 0.29 -11.98
N GLY A 25 4.53 0.60 -10.92
CA GLY A 25 3.51 1.66 -10.94
C GLY A 25 2.61 1.68 -9.71
N MET A 26 2.09 2.86 -9.37
CA MET A 26 0.97 3.02 -8.45
C MET A 26 -0.31 3.14 -9.27
N TRP A 27 -1.18 2.14 -9.16
CA TRP A 27 -2.35 1.99 -10.03
C TRP A 27 -3.60 2.52 -9.34
N LEU A 28 -4.45 3.20 -10.09
CA LEU A 28 -5.78 3.58 -9.59
C LEU A 28 -6.63 2.30 -9.44
N PRO A 29 -7.12 1.95 -8.23
CA PRO A 29 -7.81 0.69 -7.99
C PRO A 29 -8.99 0.43 -8.93
N MET A 30 -9.72 1.48 -9.30
CA MET A 30 -10.86 1.41 -10.23
C MET A 30 -10.50 0.90 -11.65
N PHE A 31 -9.20 0.85 -12.00
CA PHE A 31 -8.72 0.37 -13.29
C PHE A 31 -7.95 -0.96 -13.23
N VAL A 32 -7.85 -1.61 -12.07
CA VAL A 32 -7.11 -2.87 -11.89
C VAL A 32 -7.56 -3.94 -12.89
N LYS A 33 -8.88 -4.09 -13.10
CA LYS A 33 -9.44 -5.02 -14.09
C LYS A 33 -8.91 -4.80 -15.51
N ARG A 34 -8.77 -3.54 -15.91
CA ARG A 34 -8.36 -3.17 -17.28
C ARG A 34 -6.84 -3.23 -17.46
N LEU A 35 -6.08 -2.84 -16.44
CA LEU A 35 -4.66 -2.54 -16.57
C LEU A 35 -3.75 -3.60 -15.99
N ASN A 36 -4.19 -4.36 -14.96
CA ASN A 36 -3.27 -5.13 -14.12
C ASN A 36 -3.70 -6.58 -13.85
N GLU A 37 -5.00 -6.90 -13.94
CA GLU A 37 -5.53 -8.21 -13.53
C GLU A 37 -4.79 -9.39 -14.17
N VAL A 38 -4.50 -9.33 -15.49
CA VAL A 38 -3.77 -10.39 -16.21
C VAL A 38 -2.37 -10.59 -15.63
N ASP A 39 -1.64 -9.50 -15.40
CA ASP A 39 -0.26 -9.57 -14.90
C ASP A 39 -0.23 -10.02 -13.43
N MET A 40 -1.18 -9.55 -12.62
CA MET A 40 -1.31 -9.96 -11.21
C MET A 40 -1.65 -11.46 -11.08
N GLN A 41 -2.58 -11.96 -11.91
CA GLN A 41 -2.92 -13.38 -11.96
C GLN A 41 -1.76 -14.23 -12.48
N ALA A 42 -1.02 -13.75 -13.49
CA ALA A 42 0.22 -14.39 -13.96
C ALA A 42 1.30 -14.44 -12.86
N ALA A 43 1.32 -13.45 -11.97
CA ALA A 43 2.19 -13.42 -10.78
C ALA A 43 1.67 -14.27 -9.61
N GLY A 44 0.51 -14.92 -9.74
CA GLY A 44 -0.03 -15.87 -8.77
C GLY A 44 -1.10 -15.31 -7.83
N LEU A 45 -1.58 -14.08 -8.05
CA LEU A 45 -2.75 -13.58 -7.34
C LEU A 45 -3.98 -14.45 -7.68
N GLN A 46 -4.74 -14.86 -6.67
CA GLN A 46 -5.96 -15.66 -6.84
C GLN A 46 -7.25 -14.84 -6.75
N LEU A 47 -7.17 -13.61 -6.25
CA LEU A 47 -8.31 -12.69 -6.16
C LEU A 47 -8.65 -12.09 -7.53
N THR A 48 -9.94 -11.94 -7.78
CA THR A 48 -10.46 -11.20 -8.93
C THR A 48 -10.32 -9.69 -8.75
N ALA A 49 -10.36 -8.94 -9.84
CA ALA A 49 -10.32 -7.47 -9.76
C ALA A 49 -11.49 -6.88 -8.95
N GLU A 50 -12.66 -7.55 -8.93
CA GLU A 50 -13.84 -7.08 -8.17
C GLU A 50 -13.68 -7.31 -6.66
N GLU A 51 -13.02 -8.40 -6.25
CA GLU A 51 -12.66 -8.63 -4.85
C GLU A 51 -11.63 -7.63 -4.33
N LEU A 52 -10.79 -7.06 -5.21
CA LEU A 52 -9.86 -5.99 -4.86
C LEU A 52 -10.54 -4.63 -4.78
N TYR A 53 -11.35 -4.29 -5.78
CA TYR A 53 -12.09 -3.03 -5.84
C TYR A 53 -13.43 -3.21 -6.52
N SER A 54 -14.51 -2.94 -5.78
CA SER A 54 -15.86 -2.82 -6.30
C SER A 54 -16.51 -1.52 -5.83
N ILE A 55 -17.34 -0.92 -6.69
CA ILE A 55 -18.18 0.22 -6.36
C ILE A 55 -19.48 -0.26 -5.69
N ASN A 56 -19.98 -1.43 -6.10
CA ASN A 56 -21.32 -1.90 -5.76
C ASN A 56 -21.33 -2.95 -4.65
N ASN A 57 -20.23 -3.67 -4.48
CA ASN A 57 -20.09 -4.76 -3.52
C ASN A 57 -18.96 -4.43 -2.53
N SER A 58 -18.95 -5.11 -1.39
CA SER A 58 -17.80 -5.08 -0.50
C SER A 58 -16.56 -5.65 -1.20
N SER A 59 -15.41 -5.02 -1.01
CA SER A 59 -14.13 -5.45 -1.58
C SER A 59 -12.97 -5.14 -0.63
N LEU A 60 -11.75 -5.55 -0.97
CA LEU A 60 -10.57 -5.31 -0.14
C LEU A 60 -10.35 -3.82 0.16
N LYS A 61 -10.77 -2.92 -0.75
CA LYS A 61 -10.69 -1.47 -0.54
C LYS A 61 -11.33 -1.04 0.79
N ASP A 62 -12.40 -1.70 1.23
CA ASP A 62 -13.19 -1.28 2.40
C ASP A 62 -12.46 -1.55 3.73
N ALA A 63 -11.41 -2.36 3.69
CA ALA A 63 -10.55 -2.64 4.83
C ALA A 63 -9.28 -1.78 4.84
N ILE A 64 -8.98 -1.03 3.79
CA ILE A 64 -7.77 -0.19 3.70
C ILE A 64 -8.15 1.25 3.95
N VAL A 65 -7.45 1.91 4.87
CA VAL A 65 -7.79 3.26 5.32
C VAL A 65 -6.63 4.23 5.18
N SER A 66 -6.97 5.50 4.96
CA SER A 66 -6.06 6.61 5.20
C SER A 66 -5.97 6.85 6.70
N PHE A 67 -4.79 6.63 7.27
CA PHE A 67 -4.53 6.84 8.69
C PHE A 67 -4.00 8.26 8.88
N SER A 68 -4.87 9.15 9.40
CA SER A 68 -4.59 10.57 9.66
C SER A 68 -4.05 11.36 8.45
N GLY A 69 -4.36 10.91 7.22
CA GLY A 69 -4.02 11.60 5.97
C GLY A 69 -2.56 11.46 5.51
N PHE A 70 -1.69 10.81 6.27
CA PHE A 70 -0.26 10.67 5.94
C PHE A 70 0.25 9.23 5.94
N CYS A 71 -0.48 8.30 6.57
CA CYS A 71 -0.16 6.88 6.61
C CYS A 71 -1.30 6.03 6.04
N THR A 72 -1.05 4.74 5.90
CA THR A 72 -2.06 3.73 5.61
C THR A 72 -2.27 2.86 6.85
N GLY A 73 -3.49 2.36 7.01
CA GLY A 73 -3.77 1.27 7.94
C GLY A 73 -4.76 0.28 7.34
N GLU A 74 -4.99 -0.80 8.06
CA GLU A 74 -5.88 -1.87 7.63
C GLU A 74 -6.76 -2.39 8.77
N VAL A 75 -8.04 -2.61 8.49
CA VAL A 75 -9.01 -3.20 9.42
C VAL A 75 -8.83 -4.71 9.40
N ILE A 76 -8.58 -5.30 10.57
CA ILE A 76 -8.32 -6.74 10.74
C ILE A 76 -9.35 -7.47 11.60
N SER A 77 -10.37 -6.76 12.10
CA SER A 77 -11.49 -7.38 12.83
C SER A 77 -12.83 -6.74 12.50
N ALA A 78 -13.91 -7.51 12.64
CA ALA A 78 -15.28 -7.03 12.46
C ALA A 78 -15.70 -5.96 13.50
N GLU A 79 -14.90 -5.79 14.56
CA GLU A 79 -15.12 -4.80 15.61
C GLU A 79 -14.22 -3.57 15.45
N GLY A 80 -13.58 -3.41 14.28
CA GLY A 80 -12.83 -2.19 13.92
C GLY A 80 -11.38 -2.14 14.43
N LEU A 81 -10.77 -3.28 14.79
CA LEU A 81 -9.34 -3.30 15.12
C LEU A 81 -8.52 -2.94 13.87
N LEU A 82 -7.66 -1.93 14.00
CA LEU A 82 -6.80 -1.43 12.94
C LEU A 82 -5.33 -1.78 13.22
N LEU A 83 -4.60 -2.12 12.16
CA LEU A 83 -3.14 -2.15 12.17
C LEU A 83 -2.59 -0.97 11.37
N THR A 84 -1.44 -0.46 11.81
CA THR A 84 -0.59 0.47 11.06
C THR A 84 0.85 0.31 11.58
N ASN A 85 1.79 1.06 11.02
CA ASN A 85 3.17 1.01 11.48
C ASN A 85 3.37 1.76 12.80
N HIS A 86 4.35 1.33 13.58
CA HIS A 86 4.76 2.00 14.82
C HIS A 86 5.07 3.48 14.61
N HIS A 87 5.78 3.84 13.53
CA HIS A 87 6.12 5.23 13.24
C HIS A 87 4.90 6.10 12.87
N CYS A 88 3.80 5.50 12.39
CA CYS A 88 2.56 6.20 12.11
C CYS A 88 1.81 6.51 13.42
N GLY A 89 1.84 5.58 14.38
CA GLY A 89 1.26 5.75 15.72
C GLY A 89 2.18 6.45 16.72
N TYR A 90 3.40 6.82 16.34
CA TYR A 90 4.43 7.29 17.27
C TYR A 90 4.01 8.51 18.07
N GLY A 91 3.36 9.50 17.43
CA GLY A 91 2.86 10.70 18.10
C GLY A 91 1.84 10.36 19.19
N ALA A 92 0.88 9.48 18.88
CA ALA A 92 -0.10 8.98 19.85
C ALA A 92 0.55 8.24 21.03
N ILE A 93 1.55 7.39 20.76
CA ILE A 93 2.28 6.67 21.81
C ILE A 93 3.04 7.67 22.70
N GLN A 94 3.72 8.63 22.08
CA GLN A 94 4.46 9.69 22.77
C GLN A 94 3.54 10.54 23.66
N ASP A 95 2.39 10.97 23.14
CA ASP A 95 1.44 11.83 23.86
C ASP A 95 0.87 11.17 25.12
N HIS A 96 0.82 9.83 25.14
CA HIS A 96 0.42 9.04 26.30
C HIS A 96 1.58 8.61 27.19
N SER A 97 2.83 8.80 26.76
CA SER A 97 4.01 8.40 27.53
C SER A 97 4.36 9.45 28.60
N THR A 98 4.81 8.97 29.76
CA THR A 98 5.28 9.76 30.90
C THR A 98 6.56 9.14 31.45
N VAL A 99 7.23 9.78 32.41
CA VAL A 99 8.40 9.18 33.07
C VAL A 99 7.99 7.91 33.84
N GLU A 100 6.79 7.89 34.40
CA GLU A 100 6.25 6.77 35.16
C GLU A 100 5.70 5.65 34.25
N ASN A 101 5.16 6.01 33.07
CA ASN A 101 4.63 5.07 32.08
C ASN A 101 5.28 5.35 30.72
N ASP A 102 6.44 4.75 30.48
CA ASP A 102 7.22 4.95 29.25
C ASP A 102 6.78 3.96 28.16
N TYR A 103 5.67 4.26 27.49
CA TYR A 103 5.15 3.39 26.42
C TYR A 103 6.04 3.37 25.17
N LEU A 104 6.91 4.36 24.99
CA LEU A 104 7.89 4.38 23.90
C LEU A 104 8.97 3.31 24.11
N THR A 105 9.41 3.11 25.36
CA THR A 105 10.43 2.11 25.69
C THR A 105 9.81 0.73 25.93
N ASP A 106 8.74 0.66 26.73
CA ASP A 106 8.21 -0.61 27.24
C ASP A 106 7.07 -1.19 26.37
N GLY A 107 6.53 -0.38 25.46
CA GLY A 107 5.33 -0.70 24.69
C GLY A 107 4.05 -0.56 25.51
N PHE A 108 2.91 -0.72 24.82
CA PHE A 108 1.58 -0.61 25.43
C PHE A 108 0.66 -1.70 24.91
N TRP A 109 -0.05 -2.37 25.83
CA TRP A 109 -1.02 -3.42 25.52
C TRP A 109 -2.29 -3.22 26.35
N ALA A 110 -3.38 -2.79 25.69
CA ALA A 110 -4.69 -2.71 26.34
C ALA A 110 -5.25 -4.14 26.53
N MET A 111 -5.24 -4.64 27.76
CA MET A 111 -5.74 -5.99 28.08
C MET A 111 -7.25 -6.16 27.92
N ASP A 112 -7.97 -5.05 27.77
CA ASP A 112 -9.41 -4.99 27.53
C ASP A 112 -9.79 -3.65 26.90
N ARG A 113 -11.00 -3.57 26.31
CA ARG A 113 -11.47 -2.38 25.57
C ARG A 113 -11.53 -1.10 26.42
N SER A 114 -11.72 -1.22 27.74
CA SER A 114 -11.80 -0.04 28.61
C SER A 114 -10.44 0.62 28.83
N LYS A 115 -9.35 -0.09 28.51
CA LYS A 115 -7.98 0.40 28.60
C LYS A 115 -7.46 0.99 27.30
N GLU A 116 -8.21 0.90 26.19
CA GLU A 116 -7.83 1.56 24.94
C GLU A 116 -7.78 3.09 25.14
N LEU A 117 -6.67 3.71 24.75
CA LEU A 117 -6.43 5.13 24.96
C LEU A 117 -7.03 5.97 23.83
N LYS A 118 -7.71 7.05 24.19
CA LYS A 118 -8.30 7.98 23.23
C LYS A 118 -7.25 8.99 22.78
N ASN A 119 -7.13 9.15 21.46
CA ASN A 119 -6.25 10.12 20.82
C ASN A 119 -7.12 11.21 20.18
N PRO A 120 -7.25 12.41 20.78
CA PRO A 120 -7.88 13.55 20.13
C PRO A 120 -7.16 13.85 18.81
N ASP A 121 -7.91 14.33 17.80
CA ASP A 121 -7.40 14.73 16.49
C ASP A 121 -6.82 13.60 15.60
N LEU A 122 -6.66 12.38 16.11
CA LEU A 122 -6.34 11.20 15.31
C LEU A 122 -7.59 10.67 14.62
N PHE A 123 -7.58 10.63 13.29
CA PHE A 123 -8.72 10.19 12.47
C PHE A 123 -8.32 9.11 11.46
N VAL A 124 -9.36 8.46 10.92
CA VAL A 124 -9.27 7.42 9.91
C VAL A 124 -10.32 7.70 8.83
N ASP A 125 -9.91 7.72 7.56
CA ASP A 125 -10.79 7.89 6.41
C ASP A 125 -10.83 6.62 5.54
N PHE A 126 -12.03 6.28 5.06
CA PHE A 126 -12.34 5.11 4.23
C PHE A 126 -12.61 5.51 2.76
#